data_AF-A0A9D6L0N1-F1
#
_entry.id   AF-A0A9D6L0N1-F1
#
_cell.length_a   1.000
_cell.length_b   1.000
_cell.length_c   1.000
_cell.angle_alpha   90.00
_cell.angle_beta   90.00
_cell.angle_gamma   90.00
#
_symmetry.space_group_name_H-M   'P 1'
#
loop_
_entity.id
_entity.type
_entity.pdbx_description
1 polymer ?
#
loop_
_entity_poly.entity_id
_entity_poly.type
_entity_poly.pdbx_seq_one_letter_code
_entity_poly.pdbx_strand_id
1 'polypeptide(L)'
;MENDSHDDDVEHVEGKAIDISFRTKLCVHSRYCVTQAPRVFLANVEGPWIHPDSMDVEELAAVARNCPSGAIHYKRNDGAPDEQPPPVNLIRVLEGGPNAFRGDLRIDGDPIGYRATLCRCGASKNKPYCDGSHHEIHFDATGEPPTGENTAMLEVRDGPIDIVPETDGPLMVRGNMELVSGTGRMLARLTTARFCRCGHSQNKPFCDGAHAKIGFKSP
;
A
#
# COMPACT_ATOMS: atom_id res chain seq x y z
N MET A 1 -16.07 -28.67 6.92
CA MET A 1 -14.84 -28.33 7.67
C MET A 1 -13.77 -28.24 6.61
N GLU A 2 -13.52 -27.04 6.09
CA GLU A 2 -12.46 -26.78 5.11
C GLU A 2 -12.50 -25.28 4.80
N ASN A 3 -11.55 -24.55 5.35
CA ASN A 3 -10.94 -23.40 4.70
C ASN A 3 -9.62 -23.16 5.43
N ASP A 4 -8.66 -24.02 5.12
CA ASP A 4 -7.28 -23.86 5.56
C ASP A 4 -6.56 -23.04 4.49
N SER A 5 -6.75 -21.72 4.52
CA SER A 5 -5.94 -20.79 3.74
C SER A 5 -4.60 -20.65 4.44
N HIS A 6 -3.70 -21.59 4.17
CA HIS A 6 -2.30 -21.48 4.56
C HIS A 6 -1.71 -20.18 4.01
N ASP A 7 -1.49 -19.23 4.92
CA ASP A 7 -0.82 -17.94 4.69
C ASP A 7 0.70 -18.18 4.65
N ASP A 8 1.16 -18.98 3.67
CA ASP A 8 2.52 -19.53 3.60
C ASP A 8 3.65 -18.48 3.42
N ASP A 9 3.33 -17.18 3.30
CA ASP A 9 4.29 -16.09 3.07
C ASP A 9 4.36 -15.04 4.19
N VAL A 10 3.80 -15.34 5.36
CA VAL A 10 3.82 -14.45 6.52
C VAL A 10 4.74 -14.99 7.60
N GLU A 11 5.80 -14.24 7.87
CA GLU A 11 6.70 -14.51 8.98
C GLU A 11 6.15 -13.84 10.24
N HIS A 12 5.92 -14.62 11.28
CA HIS A 12 5.48 -14.15 12.59
C HIS A 12 6.60 -14.29 13.61
N VAL A 13 6.91 -13.20 14.29
CA VAL A 13 7.90 -13.18 15.37
C VAL A 13 7.28 -12.59 16.63
N GLU A 14 7.17 -13.42 17.65
CA GLU A 14 6.62 -13.05 18.95
C GLU A 14 7.60 -12.18 19.74
N GLY A 15 7.05 -11.19 20.44
CA GLY A 15 7.79 -10.35 21.36
C GLY A 15 7.07 -10.21 22.70
N LYS A 16 7.76 -9.70 23.71
CA LYS A 16 7.21 -9.58 25.06
C LYS A 16 6.03 -8.60 25.11
N ALA A 17 6.17 -7.46 24.46
CA ALA A 17 5.16 -6.39 24.45
C ALA A 17 4.47 -6.23 23.08
N ILE A 18 5.07 -6.76 22.01
CA ILE A 18 4.58 -6.60 20.64
C ILE A 18 5.03 -7.77 19.78
N ASP A 19 4.08 -8.38 19.07
CA ASP A 19 4.36 -9.36 18.02
C ASP A 19 4.47 -8.64 16.68
N ILE A 20 5.40 -9.08 15.83
CA ILE A 20 5.59 -8.54 14.49
C ILE A 20 5.23 -9.59 13.46
N SER A 21 4.46 -9.19 12.45
CA SER A 21 4.15 -10.02 11.28
C SER A 21 4.69 -9.35 10.02
N PHE A 22 5.36 -10.11 9.16
CA PHE A 22 5.96 -9.63 7.92
C PHE A 22 5.45 -10.43 6.71
N ARG A 23 4.78 -9.74 5.79
CA ARG A 23 4.20 -10.32 4.57
C ARG A 23 5.16 -10.09 3.39
N THR A 24 5.97 -11.08 3.07
CA THR A 24 7.09 -10.94 2.13
C THR A 24 6.65 -10.44 0.76
N LYS A 25 5.56 -11.00 0.22
CA LYS A 25 5.02 -10.63 -1.10
C LYS A 25 4.54 -9.18 -1.21
N LEU A 26 4.26 -8.52 -0.09
CA LEU A 26 3.83 -7.11 -0.06
C LEU A 26 5.01 -6.14 0.13
N CYS A 27 6.21 -6.63 0.45
CA CYS A 27 7.35 -5.76 0.71
C CYS A 27 7.86 -5.13 -0.59
N VAL A 28 7.82 -3.80 -0.68
CA VAL A 28 8.45 -3.05 -1.80
C VAL A 28 9.93 -2.75 -1.57
N HIS A 29 10.56 -3.40 -0.57
CA HIS A 29 11.95 -3.19 -0.19
C HIS A 29 12.35 -1.70 -0.05
N SER A 30 11.45 -0.87 0.49
CA SER A 30 11.70 0.57 0.73
C SER A 30 12.86 0.85 1.69
N ARG A 31 13.37 -0.18 2.37
CA ARG A 31 14.40 -0.12 3.43
C ARG A 31 14.01 0.73 4.63
N TYR A 32 12.74 1.11 4.76
CA TYR A 32 12.26 1.93 5.88
C TYR A 32 12.52 1.23 7.23
N CYS A 33 12.07 -0.02 7.40
CA CYS A 33 12.21 -0.75 8.66
C CYS A 33 13.68 -0.93 9.09
N VAL A 34 14.55 -1.37 8.19
CA VAL A 34 15.97 -1.63 8.47
C VAL A 34 16.78 -0.34 8.71
N THR A 35 16.27 0.82 8.31
CA THR A 35 16.94 2.11 8.57
C THR A 35 16.38 2.84 9.78
N GLN A 36 15.09 2.64 10.11
CA GLN A 36 14.46 3.28 11.26
C GLN A 36 14.59 2.44 12.55
N ALA A 37 14.65 1.11 12.44
CA ALA A 37 14.87 0.21 13.58
C ALA A 37 15.92 -0.87 13.25
N PRO A 38 17.19 -0.49 13.02
CA PRO A 38 18.25 -1.41 12.57
C PRO A 38 18.66 -2.48 13.59
N ARG A 39 18.21 -2.38 14.86
CA ARG A 39 18.40 -3.43 15.88
C ARG A 39 17.24 -4.42 15.95
N VAL A 40 16.09 -4.04 15.40
CA VAL A 40 14.91 -4.91 15.29
C VAL A 40 14.91 -5.62 13.96
N PHE A 41 15.08 -4.88 12.85
CA PHE A 41 15.09 -5.43 11.49
C PHE A 41 16.51 -5.44 10.95
N LEU A 42 17.15 -6.60 10.98
CA LEU A 42 18.51 -6.80 10.48
C LEU A 42 18.49 -6.96 8.96
N ALA A 43 19.37 -6.24 8.25
CA ALA A 43 19.52 -6.40 6.81
C ALA A 43 20.71 -7.32 6.50
N ASN A 44 20.56 -8.18 5.47
CA ASN A 44 21.64 -9.02 4.93
C ASN A 44 22.26 -9.99 5.95
N VAL A 45 21.43 -10.60 6.78
CA VAL A 45 21.87 -11.62 7.75
C VAL A 45 21.37 -13.00 7.35
N GLU A 46 22.09 -14.04 7.74
CA GLU A 46 21.60 -15.40 7.72
C GLU A 46 20.88 -15.68 9.05
N GLY A 47 19.72 -16.35 8.99
CA GLY A 47 18.91 -16.68 10.18
C GLY A 47 17.91 -15.59 10.56
N PRO A 48 17.48 -15.54 11.85
CA PRO A 48 16.47 -14.60 12.31
C PRO A 48 16.90 -13.15 12.06
N TRP A 49 15.98 -12.36 11.50
CA TRP A 49 16.25 -10.98 11.12
C TRP A 49 15.29 -9.97 11.78
N ILE A 50 14.25 -10.44 12.47
CA ILE A 50 13.31 -9.62 13.23
C ILE A 50 13.49 -9.90 14.73
N HIS A 51 13.71 -8.85 15.53
CA HIS A 51 13.92 -8.93 16.98
C HIS A 51 13.05 -7.90 17.71
N PRO A 52 11.76 -8.18 17.97
CA PRO A 52 10.81 -7.19 18.48
C PRO A 52 11.20 -6.54 19.81
N ASP A 53 11.91 -7.28 20.67
CA ASP A 53 12.33 -6.82 22.00
C ASP A 53 13.58 -5.91 21.99
N SER A 54 14.14 -5.59 20.82
CA SER A 54 15.39 -4.81 20.69
C SER A 54 15.21 -3.29 20.73
N MET A 55 13.99 -2.80 20.91
CA MET A 55 13.62 -1.37 20.90
C MET A 55 12.43 -1.12 21.83
N ASP A 56 12.20 0.15 22.18
CA ASP A 56 10.95 0.55 22.83
C ASP A 56 9.72 0.18 21.98
N VAL A 57 8.66 -0.25 22.65
CA VAL A 57 7.47 -0.83 22.00
C VAL A 57 6.68 0.22 21.19
N GLU A 58 6.64 1.48 21.63
CA GLU A 58 5.95 2.55 20.91
C GLU A 58 6.75 3.01 19.69
N GLU A 59 8.08 3.07 19.82
CA GLU A 59 8.98 3.34 18.70
C GLU A 59 8.85 2.25 17.62
N LEU A 60 8.85 0.98 18.02
CA LEU A 60 8.68 -0.13 17.08
C LEU A 60 7.29 -0.12 16.42
N ALA A 61 6.22 0.11 17.19
CA ALA A 61 4.89 0.28 16.63
C ALA A 61 4.85 1.46 15.63
N ALA A 62 5.52 2.57 15.91
CA ALA A 62 5.63 3.69 14.97
C ALA A 62 6.35 3.30 13.66
N VAL A 63 7.43 2.50 13.74
CA VAL A 63 8.12 2.00 12.54
C VAL A 63 7.20 1.10 11.70
N ALA A 64 6.47 0.18 12.34
CA ALA A 64 5.53 -0.71 11.66
C ALA A 64 4.40 0.08 10.97
N ARG A 65 3.78 1.06 11.66
CA ARG A 65 2.74 1.95 11.10
C ARG A 65 3.19 2.78 9.90
N ASN A 66 4.50 2.98 9.75
CA ASN A 66 5.08 3.73 8.65
C ASN A 66 5.69 2.84 7.56
N CYS A 67 5.55 1.51 7.64
CA CYS A 67 5.91 0.59 6.56
C CYS A 67 5.13 0.97 5.28
N PRO A 68 5.79 1.47 4.21
CA PRO A 68 5.09 2.10 3.09
C PRO A 68 4.08 1.20 2.37
N SER A 69 4.39 -0.09 2.25
CA SER A 69 3.53 -1.06 1.58
C SER A 69 2.56 -1.78 2.50
N GLY A 70 2.63 -1.57 3.81
CA GLY A 70 1.88 -2.37 4.78
C GLY A 70 2.34 -3.83 4.84
N ALA A 71 3.61 -4.13 4.52
CA ALA A 71 4.14 -5.48 4.68
C ALA A 71 4.36 -5.86 6.15
N ILE A 72 4.62 -4.87 7.01
CA ILE A 72 4.83 -5.06 8.45
C ILE A 72 3.55 -4.69 9.19
N HIS A 73 3.09 -5.62 10.02
CA HIS A 73 2.00 -5.47 10.97
C HIS A 73 2.48 -5.80 12.37
N TYR A 74 1.68 -5.41 13.35
CA TYR A 74 1.95 -5.77 14.73
C TYR A 74 0.66 -6.06 15.50
N LYS A 75 0.84 -6.81 16.58
CA LYS A 75 -0.16 -7.01 17.63
C LYS A 75 0.45 -6.67 18.98
N ARG A 76 -0.27 -5.95 19.84
CA ARG A 76 0.17 -5.54 21.17
C ARG A 76 -0.17 -6.59 22.22
N ASN A 77 0.81 -6.88 23.07
CA ASN A 77 0.71 -7.82 24.18
C ASN A 77 0.67 -7.13 25.55
N ASP A 78 0.82 -5.81 25.58
CA ASP A 78 0.90 -5.00 26.80
C ASP A 78 -0.38 -4.19 27.10
N GLY A 79 -1.46 -4.46 26.37
CA GLY A 79 -2.78 -3.83 26.57
C GLY A 79 -2.95 -2.48 25.86
N ALA A 80 -1.92 -1.95 25.19
CA ALA A 80 -2.08 -0.84 24.26
C ALA A 80 -2.87 -1.30 23.00
N PRO A 81 -3.54 -0.38 22.29
CA PRO A 81 -4.27 -0.74 21.08
C PRO A 81 -3.34 -1.16 19.94
N ASP A 82 -3.82 -2.11 19.14
CA ASP A 82 -3.24 -2.43 17.84
C ASP A 82 -3.34 -1.25 16.87
N GLU A 83 -2.83 -1.44 15.67
CA GLU A 83 -2.92 -0.43 14.64
C GLU A 83 -4.36 0.02 14.36
N GLN A 84 -4.56 1.33 14.29
CA GLN A 84 -5.86 1.97 14.06
C GLN A 84 -5.91 2.59 12.66
N PRO A 85 -7.12 2.69 12.06
CA PRO A 85 -7.29 3.38 10.80
C PRO A 85 -6.85 4.86 10.89
N PRO A 86 -6.29 5.42 9.81
CA PRO A 86 -5.88 6.82 9.80
C PRO A 86 -7.11 7.74 9.78
N PRO A 87 -6.99 8.98 10.31
CA PRO A 87 -8.09 9.95 10.33
C PRO A 87 -8.37 10.58 8.95
N VAL A 88 -7.55 10.27 7.95
CA VAL A 88 -7.72 10.72 6.57
C VAL A 88 -7.26 9.60 5.64
N ASN A 89 -8.13 9.25 4.71
CA ASN A 89 -7.85 8.38 3.60
C ASN A 89 -7.04 9.13 2.54
N LEU A 90 -5.84 8.65 2.25
CA LEU A 90 -4.87 9.30 1.36
C LEU A 90 -4.40 8.33 0.29
N ILE A 91 -4.39 8.80 -0.96
CA ILE A 91 -3.74 8.13 -2.07
C ILE A 91 -2.64 9.06 -2.59
N ARG A 92 -1.40 8.61 -2.60
CA ARG A 92 -0.25 9.37 -3.09
C ARG A 92 0.26 8.79 -4.41
N VAL A 93 0.40 9.62 -5.43
CA VAL A 93 0.98 9.23 -6.71
C VAL A 93 2.50 9.35 -6.65
N LEU A 94 3.23 8.23 -6.65
CA LEU A 94 4.69 8.26 -6.60
C LEU A 94 5.29 8.42 -8.00
N GLU A 95 6.31 9.29 -8.13
CA GLU A 95 7.07 9.49 -9.36
C GLU A 95 7.64 8.17 -9.88
N GLY A 96 7.39 7.86 -11.16
CA GLY A 96 7.82 6.60 -11.78
C GLY A 96 7.35 5.32 -11.07
N GLY A 97 6.42 5.43 -10.12
CA GLY A 97 6.14 4.38 -9.14
C GLY A 97 4.65 4.07 -8.97
N PRO A 98 4.31 3.26 -7.96
CA PRO A 98 2.94 2.88 -7.66
C PRO A 98 2.11 4.04 -7.09
N ASN A 99 0.82 3.78 -6.90
CA ASN A 99 -0.02 4.61 -6.03
C ASN A 99 0.09 4.06 -4.60
N ALA A 100 0.43 4.89 -3.63
CA ALA A 100 0.49 4.52 -2.22
C ALA A 100 -0.83 4.90 -1.51
N PHE A 101 -1.55 3.89 -1.05
CA PHE A 101 -2.83 3.99 -0.36
C PHE A 101 -2.60 3.96 1.16
N ARG A 102 -3.35 4.80 1.87
CA ARG A 102 -3.44 4.83 3.33
C ARG A 102 -4.89 5.09 3.73
N GLY A 103 -5.52 4.18 4.46
CA GLY A 103 -6.94 4.21 4.80
C GLY A 103 -7.37 2.90 5.46
N ASP A 104 -8.64 2.68 5.78
CA ASP A 104 -9.13 1.32 6.11
C ASP A 104 -9.36 0.54 4.80
N LEU A 105 -8.35 -0.21 4.36
CA LEU A 105 -8.30 -0.72 2.98
C LEU A 105 -8.89 -2.13 2.88
N ARG A 106 -9.67 -2.34 1.82
CA ARG A 106 -10.22 -3.65 1.44
C ARG A 106 -9.95 -3.91 -0.03
N ILE A 107 -9.55 -5.14 -0.36
CA ILE A 107 -9.46 -5.60 -1.76
C ILE A 107 -10.49 -6.71 -1.95
N ASP A 108 -11.39 -6.53 -2.92
CA ASP A 108 -12.49 -7.47 -3.20
C ASP A 108 -13.34 -7.82 -1.97
N GLY A 109 -13.42 -6.89 -1.02
CA GLY A 109 -14.15 -7.02 0.24
C GLY A 109 -13.30 -7.48 1.42
N ASP A 110 -12.12 -8.06 1.18
CA ASP A 110 -11.24 -8.56 2.23
C ASP A 110 -10.39 -7.43 2.84
N PRO A 111 -10.37 -7.25 4.17
CA PRO A 111 -9.51 -6.27 4.81
C PRO A 111 -8.03 -6.60 4.59
N ILE A 112 -7.26 -5.63 4.12
CA ILE A 112 -5.82 -5.81 3.86
C ILE A 112 -4.93 -5.00 4.82
N GLY A 113 -5.53 -4.27 5.75
CA GLY A 113 -4.86 -3.37 6.69
C GLY A 113 -4.90 -1.91 6.23
N TYR A 114 -3.97 -1.10 6.71
CA TYR A 114 -4.11 0.36 6.60
C TYR A 114 -3.21 1.06 5.58
N ARG A 115 -2.36 0.29 4.89
CA ARG A 115 -1.42 0.76 3.87
C ARG A 115 -1.29 -0.28 2.78
N ALA A 116 -1.16 0.17 1.54
CA ALA A 116 -0.80 -0.66 0.41
C ALA A 116 -0.17 0.17 -0.69
N THR A 117 0.81 -0.38 -1.40
CA THR A 117 1.30 0.19 -2.66
C THR A 117 0.76 -0.61 -3.82
N LEU A 118 -0.08 0.00 -4.65
CA LEU A 118 -0.75 -0.67 -5.77
C LEU A 118 -0.13 -0.29 -7.11
N CYS A 119 0.02 -1.29 -7.97
CA CYS A 119 0.70 -1.19 -9.25
C CYS A 119 0.03 -0.16 -10.16
N ARG A 120 0.85 0.77 -10.66
CA ARG A 120 0.46 1.77 -11.67
C ARG A 120 1.13 1.52 -13.04
N CYS A 121 2.21 0.71 -13.06
CA CYS A 121 3.06 0.53 -14.22
C CYS A 121 2.65 -0.60 -15.17
N GLY A 122 1.77 -1.52 -14.74
CA GLY A 122 1.37 -2.69 -15.52
C GLY A 122 2.34 -3.88 -15.51
N ALA A 123 3.56 -3.72 -15.01
CA ALA A 123 4.59 -4.77 -15.07
C ALA A 123 4.65 -5.71 -13.86
N SER A 124 4.02 -5.34 -12.72
CA SER A 124 4.13 -6.14 -11.50
C SER A 124 3.68 -7.60 -11.69
N LYS A 125 4.39 -8.55 -11.10
CA LYS A 125 4.05 -9.97 -11.07
C LYS A 125 3.12 -10.32 -9.90
N ASN A 126 2.98 -9.40 -8.93
CA ASN A 126 2.11 -9.54 -7.76
C ASN A 126 0.89 -8.58 -7.81
N LYS A 127 0.31 -8.36 -8.99
CA LYS A 127 -0.84 -7.46 -9.13
C LYS A 127 -2.01 -7.93 -8.24
N PRO A 128 -2.78 -7.00 -7.64
CA PRO A 128 -2.76 -5.55 -7.84
C PRO A 128 -1.65 -4.79 -7.09
N TYR A 129 -0.87 -5.47 -6.25
CA TYR A 129 0.22 -4.86 -5.50
C TYR A 129 1.40 -4.50 -6.40
N CYS A 130 2.23 -3.59 -5.91
CA CYS A 130 3.54 -3.29 -6.48
C CYS A 130 4.60 -4.22 -5.89
N ASP A 131 5.45 -4.76 -6.74
CA ASP A 131 6.61 -5.62 -6.39
C ASP A 131 7.95 -5.01 -6.82
N GLY A 132 7.94 -3.75 -7.29
CA GLY A 132 9.15 -3.05 -7.72
C GLY A 132 9.51 -3.20 -9.20
N SER A 133 8.79 -4.00 -10.01
CA SER A 133 9.08 -4.16 -11.44
C SER A 133 9.07 -2.86 -12.26
N HIS A 134 8.49 -1.77 -11.74
CA HIS A 134 8.57 -0.45 -12.35
C HIS A 134 10.00 0.09 -12.49
N HIS A 135 10.94 -0.35 -11.63
CA HIS A 135 12.36 -0.03 -11.78
C HIS A 135 12.98 -0.76 -12.97
N GLU A 136 12.64 -2.04 -13.16
CA GLU A 136 13.18 -2.89 -14.23
C GLU A 136 12.73 -2.41 -15.61
N ILE A 137 11.48 -1.95 -15.72
CA ILE A 137 10.92 -1.45 -16.98
C ILE A 137 11.12 0.05 -17.18
N HIS A 138 11.83 0.72 -16.28
CA HIS A 138 12.02 2.18 -16.28
C HIS A 138 10.72 2.95 -16.49
N PHE A 139 9.70 2.62 -15.68
CA PHE A 139 8.37 3.20 -15.84
C PHE A 139 8.43 4.73 -15.71
N ASP A 140 8.20 5.43 -16.81
CA ASP A 140 8.20 6.88 -16.88
C ASP A 140 6.77 7.41 -16.74
N ALA A 141 6.46 7.97 -15.58
CA ALA A 141 5.17 8.58 -15.32
C ALA A 141 5.23 9.48 -14.09
N THR A 142 4.86 10.74 -14.30
CA THR A 142 4.89 11.77 -13.26
C THR A 142 4.10 11.38 -12.02
N GLY A 143 4.66 11.73 -10.85
CA GLY A 143 4.01 11.80 -9.55
C GLY A 143 3.44 13.20 -9.28
N GLU A 144 3.60 14.14 -10.20
CA GLU A 144 3.18 15.53 -10.11
C GLU A 144 2.13 15.90 -11.18
N PRO A 145 1.02 15.15 -11.30
CA PRO A 145 -0.03 15.52 -12.24
C PRO A 145 -0.65 16.89 -11.87
N PRO A 146 -1.33 17.55 -12.82
CA PRO A 146 -2.09 18.76 -12.54
C PRO A 146 -3.15 18.54 -11.47
N THR A 147 -3.43 19.57 -10.67
CA THR A 147 -4.59 19.57 -9.77
C THR A 147 -5.88 19.56 -10.59
N GLY A 148 -6.80 18.67 -10.26
CA GLY A 148 -8.09 18.54 -10.93
C GLY A 148 -9.13 19.52 -10.40
N GLU A 149 -10.38 19.36 -10.85
CA GLU A 149 -11.49 20.26 -10.50
C GLU A 149 -12.09 19.95 -9.12
N ASN A 150 -12.13 18.67 -8.73
CA ASN A 150 -12.75 18.21 -7.48
C ASN A 150 -11.82 18.42 -6.28
N THR A 151 -11.78 19.64 -5.76
CA THR A 151 -10.87 20.03 -4.66
C THR A 151 -11.59 20.44 -3.38
N ALA A 152 -12.91 20.56 -3.41
CA ALA A 152 -13.72 20.87 -2.23
C ALA A 152 -13.55 19.83 -1.13
N MET A 153 -13.53 20.27 0.13
CA MET A 153 -13.36 19.39 1.29
C MET A 153 -14.51 18.39 1.38
N LEU A 154 -14.20 17.13 1.64
CA LEU A 154 -15.21 16.10 1.94
C LEU A 154 -15.72 16.31 3.36
N GLU A 155 -17.02 16.07 3.56
CA GLU A 155 -17.64 16.10 4.90
C GLU A 155 -17.05 15.02 5.81
N VAL A 156 -16.80 13.82 5.26
CA VAL A 156 -16.13 12.70 5.92
C VAL A 156 -14.86 12.39 5.15
N ARG A 157 -13.73 12.24 5.85
CA ARG A 157 -12.39 12.12 5.24
C ARG A 157 -11.73 10.77 5.48
N ASP A 158 -12.30 9.97 6.36
CA ASP A 158 -11.90 8.62 6.73
C ASP A 158 -12.98 7.60 6.33
N GLY A 159 -12.90 6.42 6.93
CA GLY A 159 -13.77 5.27 6.65
C GLY A 159 -13.15 4.26 5.69
N PRO A 160 -13.89 3.19 5.35
CA PRO A 160 -13.39 2.14 4.48
C PRO A 160 -13.12 2.64 3.06
N ILE A 161 -12.08 2.09 2.43
CA ILE A 161 -11.79 2.19 1.01
C ILE A 161 -11.88 0.80 0.41
N ASP A 162 -12.89 0.58 -0.42
CA ASP A 162 -13.05 -0.64 -1.21
C ASP A 162 -12.31 -0.49 -2.54
N ILE A 163 -11.40 -1.43 -2.81
CA ILE A 163 -10.61 -1.51 -4.03
C ILE A 163 -10.99 -2.79 -4.75
N VAL A 164 -11.41 -2.68 -6.00
CA VAL A 164 -11.77 -3.81 -6.86
C VAL A 164 -10.86 -3.75 -8.09
N PRO A 165 -9.84 -4.61 -8.20
CA PRO A 165 -9.08 -4.78 -9.43
C PRO A 165 -9.99 -5.34 -10.52
N GLU A 166 -10.37 -4.52 -11.50
CA GLU A 166 -11.15 -5.00 -12.64
C GLU A 166 -10.25 -5.89 -13.51
N THR A 167 -10.73 -7.09 -13.87
CA THR A 167 -10.01 -8.01 -14.76
C THR A 167 -9.63 -7.31 -16.07
N ASP A 168 -8.36 -7.47 -16.48
CA ASP A 168 -7.76 -6.81 -17.64
C ASP A 168 -7.89 -5.28 -17.61
N GLY A 169 -8.14 -4.70 -16.43
CA GLY A 169 -8.64 -3.35 -16.27
C GLY A 169 -8.02 -2.56 -15.11
N PRO A 170 -8.59 -1.37 -14.82
CA PRO A 170 -8.14 -0.48 -13.76
C PRO A 170 -8.43 -0.99 -12.36
N LEU A 171 -7.96 -0.26 -11.36
CA LEU A 171 -8.43 -0.39 -9.98
C LEU A 171 -9.66 0.50 -9.81
N MET A 172 -10.83 -0.09 -9.59
CA MET A 172 -12.03 0.64 -9.17
C MET A 172 -11.95 0.87 -7.67
N VAL A 173 -11.94 2.13 -7.24
CA VAL A 173 -11.80 2.50 -5.84
C VAL A 173 -13.03 3.29 -5.39
N ARG A 174 -13.57 2.93 -4.23
CA ARG A 174 -14.74 3.55 -3.59
C ARG A 174 -14.44 3.86 -2.13
N GLY A 175 -14.97 4.96 -1.63
CA GLY A 175 -14.70 5.47 -0.28
C GLY A 175 -14.17 6.89 -0.33
N ASN A 176 -14.27 7.62 0.78
CA ASN A 176 -13.75 8.98 0.87
C ASN A 176 -12.23 8.93 0.72
N MET A 177 -11.66 9.73 -0.18
CA MET A 177 -10.21 9.72 -0.39
C MET A 177 -9.69 11.08 -0.84
N GLU A 178 -8.50 11.44 -0.36
CA GLU A 178 -7.73 12.57 -0.88
C GLU A 178 -6.58 12.05 -1.73
N LEU A 179 -6.56 12.46 -3.00
CA LEU A 179 -5.47 12.16 -3.92
C LEU A 179 -4.44 13.30 -3.83
N VAL A 180 -3.18 12.95 -3.62
CA VAL A 180 -2.05 13.89 -3.54
C VAL A 180 -0.92 13.49 -4.48
N SER A 181 -0.15 14.48 -4.90
CA SER A 181 1.08 14.29 -5.67
C SER A 181 2.17 13.63 -4.83
N GLY A 182 3.27 13.25 -5.46
CA GLY A 182 4.46 12.71 -4.80
C GLY A 182 4.94 13.63 -3.67
N THR A 183 4.97 14.93 -3.91
CA THR A 183 5.34 15.96 -2.92
C THR A 183 4.24 16.30 -1.90
N GLY A 184 3.01 15.82 -2.10
CA GLY A 184 1.89 16.03 -1.19
C GLY A 184 0.96 17.19 -1.57
N ARG A 185 1.14 17.81 -2.74
CA ARG A 185 0.15 18.77 -3.26
C ARG A 185 -1.18 18.04 -3.47
N MET A 186 -2.27 18.64 -3.01
CA MET A 186 -3.60 18.09 -3.22
C MET A 186 -3.98 18.14 -4.70
N LEU A 187 -4.40 16.99 -5.23
CA LEU A 187 -4.78 16.79 -6.63
C LEU A 187 -6.29 16.74 -6.80
N ALA A 188 -6.96 15.95 -5.95
CA ALA A 188 -8.41 15.80 -5.96
C ALA A 188 -8.92 15.21 -4.64
N ARG A 189 -10.21 15.36 -4.39
CA ARG A 189 -10.98 14.74 -3.30
C ARG A 189 -12.16 14.03 -3.91
N LEU A 190 -12.26 12.72 -3.67
CA LEU A 190 -13.11 11.81 -4.43
C LEU A 190 -13.81 10.84 -3.49
N THR A 191 -14.95 10.33 -3.92
CA THR A 191 -15.65 9.18 -3.29
C THR A 191 -15.62 7.93 -4.17
N THR A 192 -15.28 8.11 -5.44
CA THR A 192 -15.07 7.03 -6.41
C THR A 192 -14.05 7.46 -7.47
N ALA A 193 -13.20 6.54 -7.90
CA ALA A 193 -12.24 6.75 -8.98
C ALA A 193 -11.85 5.41 -9.63
N ARG A 194 -11.39 5.47 -10.88
CA ARG A 194 -10.68 4.35 -11.52
C ARG A 194 -9.22 4.73 -11.73
N PHE A 195 -8.31 4.04 -11.06
CA PHE A 195 -6.88 4.26 -11.20
C PHE A 195 -6.29 3.35 -12.28
N CYS A 196 -5.39 3.92 -13.10
CA CYS A 196 -4.66 3.17 -14.10
C CYS A 196 -3.78 2.10 -13.43
N ARG A 197 -3.99 0.85 -13.83
CA ARG A 197 -3.18 -0.31 -13.43
C ARG A 197 -2.28 -0.82 -14.56
N CYS A 198 -2.57 -0.44 -15.80
CA CYS A 198 -1.90 -0.97 -16.99
C CYS A 198 -0.62 -0.23 -17.40
N GLY A 199 -0.35 0.97 -16.88
CA GLY A 199 0.83 1.78 -17.25
C GLY A 199 0.67 2.67 -18.48
N HIS A 200 -0.39 2.55 -19.28
CA HIS A 200 -0.50 3.23 -20.59
C HIS A 200 -1.50 4.38 -20.68
N SER A 201 -2.23 4.69 -19.60
CA SER A 201 -3.16 5.84 -19.58
C SER A 201 -2.43 7.14 -19.93
N GLN A 202 -3.06 8.01 -20.70
CA GLN A 202 -2.60 9.38 -20.96
C GLN A 202 -3.14 10.37 -19.91
N ASN A 203 -4.07 9.92 -19.06
CA ASN A 203 -4.66 10.68 -17.95
C ASN A 203 -4.23 10.13 -16.58
N LYS A 204 -2.97 9.68 -16.45
CA LYS A 204 -2.46 9.13 -15.17
C LYS A 204 -2.62 10.16 -14.04
N PRO A 205 -2.96 9.73 -12.82
CA PRO A 205 -3.04 8.34 -12.36
C PRO A 205 -4.38 7.65 -12.67
N PHE A 206 -5.32 8.32 -13.34
CA PHE A 206 -6.64 7.78 -13.67
C PHE A 206 -6.62 6.90 -14.91
N CYS A 207 -7.62 6.05 -15.04
CA CYS A 207 -7.85 5.24 -16.23
C CYS A 207 -8.57 6.05 -17.32
N ASP A 208 -8.16 5.87 -18.57
CA ASP A 208 -8.73 6.48 -19.77
C ASP A 208 -9.15 5.43 -20.82
N GLY A 209 -9.18 4.14 -20.42
CA GLY A 209 -9.49 3.02 -21.31
C GLY A 209 -8.29 2.47 -22.12
N ALA A 210 -7.08 2.99 -21.95
CA ALA A 210 -5.91 2.50 -22.70
C ALA A 210 -5.64 0.99 -22.53
N HIS A 211 -6.00 0.40 -21.37
CA HIS A 211 -5.84 -1.02 -21.08
C HIS A 211 -6.49 -1.93 -22.13
N ALA A 212 -7.68 -1.58 -22.62
CA ALA A 212 -8.38 -2.34 -23.65
C ALA A 212 -7.65 -2.29 -25.00
N LYS A 213 -7.09 -1.13 -25.35
CA LYS A 213 -6.39 -0.91 -26.63
C LYS A 213 -5.08 -1.67 -26.72
N ILE A 214 -4.35 -1.76 -25.60
CA ILE A 214 -3.07 -2.46 -25.52
C ILE A 214 -3.21 -3.95 -25.21
N GLY A 215 -4.45 -4.44 -24.98
CA GLY A 215 -4.70 -5.82 -24.58
C GLY A 215 -4.08 -6.16 -23.22
N PHE A 216 -4.14 -5.26 -22.24
CA PHE A 216 -3.61 -5.49 -20.90
C PHE A 216 -4.21 -6.76 -20.30
N LYS A 217 -3.36 -7.66 -19.78
CA LYS A 217 -3.79 -8.90 -19.14
C LYS A 217 -3.42 -8.92 -17.67
N SER A 218 -4.43 -9.09 -16.83
CA SER A 218 -4.28 -9.28 -15.39
C SER A 218 -5.58 -9.85 -14.83
N PRO A 219 -5.51 -10.80 -13.87
CA PRO A 219 -6.68 -11.14 -13.09
C PRO A 219 -7.31 -9.88 -12.46
#